data_AF-A0A967PBF9-F1
#
_entry.id   AF-A0A967PBF9-F1
#
_cell.length_a   1.000
_cell.length_b   1.000
_cell.length_c   1.000
_cell.angle_alpha   90.00
_cell.angle_beta   90.00
_cell.angle_gamma   90.00
#
_symmetry.space_group_name_H-M   'P 1'
#
loop_
_entity.id
_entity.type
_entity.pdbx_description
1 polymer ?
#
loop_
_entity_poly.entity_id
_entity_poly.type
_entity_poly.pdbx_seq_one_letter_code
_entity_poly.pdbx_strand_id
1 'polypeptide(L)'
;MNPLFVQQTKKRCPSVNVYEDSAANINVYLKKQGYGSCECIISGLPWASFDNELQDSILDGLYESMVPGAVFLTFSYLPSLVMPSGRRFRKKLKDRFGTLHKTKIVWKNIPPAFVYSVYKPGS
;
A
#
# COMPACT_ATOMS: atom_id res chain seq x y z
N MET A 1 -9.49 -11.18 8.58
CA MET A 1 -8.34 -11.88 7.95
C MET A 1 -8.86 -13.03 7.09
N ASN A 2 -8.07 -13.55 6.14
CA ASN A 2 -8.52 -14.53 5.14
C ASN A 2 -7.51 -15.70 5.03
N PRO A 3 -7.69 -16.79 5.79
CA PRO A 3 -6.71 -17.88 5.88
C PRO A 3 -6.62 -18.70 4.59
N LEU A 4 -7.70 -18.79 3.82
CA LEU A 4 -7.71 -19.47 2.52
C LEU A 4 -6.83 -18.74 1.50
N PHE A 5 -6.92 -17.42 1.45
CA PHE A 5 -6.09 -16.60 0.57
C PHE A 5 -4.60 -16.72 0.93
N VAL A 6 -4.28 -16.76 2.22
CA VAL A 6 -2.90 -16.97 2.71
C VAL A 6 -2.37 -18.33 2.25
N GLN A 7 -3.15 -19.40 2.42
CA GLN A 7 -2.75 -20.74 2.01
C GLN A 7 -2.51 -20.82 0.50
N GLN A 8 -3.40 -20.24 -0.31
CA GLN A 8 -3.26 -20.21 -1.76
C GLN A 8 -2.04 -19.40 -2.21
N THR A 9 -1.77 -18.27 -1.55
CA THR A 9 -0.60 -17.43 -1.85
C THR A 9 0.70 -18.18 -1.55
N LYS A 10 0.80 -18.85 -0.39
CA LYS A 10 1.96 -19.69 -0.04
C LYS A 10 2.20 -20.80 -1.07
N LYS A 11 1.13 -21.43 -1.57
CA LYS A 11 1.22 -22.46 -2.62
C LYS A 11 1.71 -21.90 -3.95
N ARG A 12 1.22 -20.72 -4.35
CA ARG A 12 1.53 -20.11 -5.65
C ARG A 12 2.90 -19.40 -5.68
N CYS A 13 3.35 -18.91 -4.54
CA CYS A 13 4.59 -18.17 -4.37
C CYS A 13 5.43 -18.81 -3.25
N PRO A 14 6.00 -20.00 -3.44
CA PRO A 14 6.66 -20.74 -2.36
C PRO A 14 7.93 -20.06 -1.83
N SER A 15 8.55 -19.17 -2.61
CA SER A 15 9.76 -18.42 -2.23
C SER A 15 9.47 -17.15 -1.43
N VAL A 16 8.21 -16.76 -1.24
CA VAL A 16 7.88 -15.51 -0.54
C VAL A 16 7.38 -15.79 0.87
N ASN A 17 7.78 -14.93 1.81
CA ASN A 17 7.25 -14.94 3.16
C ASN A 17 5.82 -14.38 3.16
N VAL A 18 4.86 -15.17 3.64
CA VAL A 18 3.45 -14.77 3.71
C VAL A 18 2.99 -14.74 5.16
N TYR A 19 2.51 -13.57 5.59
CA TYR A 19 1.98 -13.32 6.93
C TYR A 19 0.49 -13.00 6.87
N GLU A 20 -0.29 -13.60 7.77
CA GLU A 20 -1.71 -13.30 7.94
C GLU A 20 -1.87 -12.27 9.06
N ASP A 21 -1.83 -10.99 8.71
CA ASP A 21 -1.96 -9.89 9.67
C ASP A 21 -2.35 -8.58 8.96
N SER A 22 -2.59 -7.53 9.72
CA SER A 22 -2.75 -6.16 9.22
C SER A 22 -1.44 -5.63 8.61
N ALA A 23 -1.56 -4.91 7.50
CA ALA A 23 -0.45 -4.20 6.89
C ALA A 23 0.13 -3.08 7.79
N ALA A 24 -0.65 -2.59 8.77
CA ALA A 24 -0.15 -1.67 9.79
C ALA A 24 1.00 -2.27 10.63
N ASN A 25 1.07 -3.60 10.72
CA ASN A 25 2.10 -4.32 11.49
C ASN A 25 3.36 -4.63 10.66
N ILE A 26 3.57 -4.00 9.51
CA ILE A 26 4.71 -4.28 8.61
C ILE A 26 6.06 -4.25 9.33
N ASN A 27 6.26 -3.31 10.25
CA ASN A 27 7.48 -3.17 11.03
C ASN A 27 7.81 -4.41 11.88
N VAL A 28 6.78 -5.10 12.40
CA VAL A 28 6.97 -6.35 13.16
C VAL A 28 7.58 -7.43 12.27
N TYR A 29 7.07 -7.56 11.04
CA TYR A 29 7.50 -8.61 10.12
C TYR A 29 8.84 -8.32 9.46
N LEU A 30 9.16 -7.06 9.16
CA LEU A 30 10.51 -6.68 8.73
C LEU A 30 11.54 -7.03 9.80
N LYS A 31 11.29 -6.64 11.07
CA LYS A 31 12.16 -6.96 12.20
C LYS A 31 12.32 -8.48 12.39
N LYS A 32 11.23 -9.23 12.28
CA LYS A 32 11.26 -10.71 12.35
C LYS A 32 12.15 -11.33 11.27
N GLN A 33 12.34 -10.65 10.14
CA GLN A 33 13.21 -11.06 9.05
C GLN A 33 14.62 -10.45 9.11
N GLY A 34 14.94 -9.73 10.18
CA GLY A 34 16.25 -9.08 10.35
C GLY A 34 16.39 -7.75 9.61
N TYR A 35 15.30 -7.19 9.07
CA TYR A 35 15.31 -5.91 8.37
C TYR A 35 14.77 -4.77 9.25
N GLY A 36 15.44 -3.61 9.21
CA GLY A 36 14.96 -2.39 9.86
C GLY A 36 13.98 -1.59 9.02
N SER A 37 14.13 -1.63 7.69
CA SER A 37 13.32 -0.87 6.73
C SER A 37 13.34 -1.54 5.34
N CYS A 38 12.55 -1.02 4.40
CA CYS A 38 12.46 -1.49 3.02
C CYS A 38 12.57 -0.34 2.00
N GLU A 39 12.97 -0.67 0.78
CA GLU A 39 13.17 0.28 -0.34
C GLU A 39 11.95 0.39 -1.26
N CYS A 40 11.05 -0.60 -1.22
CA CYS A 40 9.88 -0.66 -2.09
C CYS A 40 8.70 -1.33 -1.39
N ILE A 41 7.53 -0.74 -1.52
CA ILE A 41 6.26 -1.30 -1.06
C ILE A 41 5.28 -1.32 -2.22
N ILE A 42 4.68 -2.48 -2.50
CA ILE A 42 3.62 -2.65 -3.49
C ILE A 42 2.36 -3.08 -2.75
N SER A 43 1.28 -2.29 -2.88
CA SER A 43 0.01 -2.54 -2.21
C SER A 43 -1.12 -2.77 -3.20
N GLY A 44 -1.91 -3.79 -2.89
CA GLY A 44 -3.20 -4.05 -3.53
C GLY A 44 -4.40 -3.82 -2.62
N LEU A 45 -4.23 -3.02 -1.56
CA LEU A 45 -5.30 -2.78 -0.59
C LEU A 45 -6.42 -1.90 -1.17
N PRO A 46 -7.69 -2.17 -0.82
CA PRO A 46 -8.83 -1.37 -1.27
C PRO A 46 -8.97 -0.09 -0.42
N TRP A 47 -8.02 0.84 -0.54
CA TRP A 47 -7.93 2.04 0.30
C TRP A 47 -9.22 2.87 0.38
N ALA A 48 -10.01 2.91 -0.69
CA ALA A 48 -11.28 3.63 -0.74
C ALA A 48 -12.40 2.94 0.05
N SER A 49 -12.22 1.70 0.49
CA SER A 49 -13.16 0.98 1.36
C SER A 49 -12.81 1.14 2.84
N PHE A 50 -11.63 1.68 3.17
CA PHE A 50 -11.19 1.87 4.55
C PHE A 50 -11.70 3.18 5.14
N ASP A 51 -11.95 3.16 6.45
CA ASP A 51 -12.25 4.35 7.24
C ASP A 51 -11.01 5.26 7.36
N ASN A 52 -11.12 6.32 8.16
CA ASN A 52 -10.05 7.28 8.28
C ASN A 52 -8.88 6.71 9.10
N GLU A 53 -9.20 6.10 10.22
CA GLU A 53 -8.27 5.62 11.24
C GLU A 53 -7.42 4.47 10.70
N LEU A 54 -8.04 3.53 9.96
CA LEU A 54 -7.34 2.43 9.32
C LEU A 54 -6.42 2.91 8.20
N GLN A 55 -6.83 3.92 7.42
CA GLN A 55 -5.94 4.51 6.42
C GLN A 55 -4.69 5.12 7.06
N ASP A 56 -4.83 5.88 8.16
CA ASP A 56 -3.68 6.47 8.86
C ASP A 56 -2.80 5.37 9.46
N SER A 57 -3.38 4.44 10.21
CA SER A 57 -2.63 3.35 10.86
C SER A 57 -1.77 2.55 9.88
N ILE A 58 -2.31 2.22 8.69
CA ILE A 58 -1.52 1.53 7.68
C ILE A 58 -0.48 2.48 7.07
N LEU A 59 -0.85 3.69 6.65
CA LEU A 59 0.08 4.62 6.01
C LEU A 59 1.26 5.01 6.91
N ASP A 60 1.02 5.18 8.20
CA ASP A 60 2.06 5.52 9.17
C ASP A 60 3.03 4.35 9.36
N GLY A 61 2.49 3.12 9.51
CA GLY A 61 3.31 1.91 9.57
C GLY A 61 4.18 1.70 8.32
N LEU A 62 3.61 1.94 7.12
CA LEU A 62 4.37 1.89 5.86
C LEU A 62 5.43 3.00 5.80
N TYR A 63 5.08 4.23 6.18
CA TYR A 63 6.01 5.36 6.12
C TYR A 63 7.21 5.15 7.05
N GLU A 64 6.99 4.66 8.27
CA GLU A 64 8.05 4.32 9.23
C GLU A 64 8.93 3.17 8.74
N SER A 65 8.36 2.22 8.01
CA SER A 65 9.09 1.05 7.50
C SER A 65 9.96 1.36 6.28
N MET A 66 9.88 2.56 5.71
CA MET A 66 10.55 2.94 4.48
C MET A 66 11.87 3.66 4.74
N VAL A 67 12.92 3.37 3.96
CA VAL A 67 14.13 4.22 3.92
C VAL A 67 13.86 5.53 3.15
N PRO A 68 14.63 6.62 3.37
CA PRO A 68 14.58 7.78 2.49
C PRO A 68 14.82 7.39 1.03
N GLY A 69 14.03 7.93 0.10
CA GLY A 69 14.04 7.57 -1.32
C GLY A 69 13.26 6.31 -1.68
N ALA A 70 12.76 5.54 -0.71
CA ALA A 70 11.95 4.36 -0.98
C ALA A 70 10.64 4.70 -1.70
N VAL A 71 10.14 3.77 -2.51
CA VAL A 71 8.91 3.95 -3.31
C VAL A 71 7.73 3.18 -2.72
N PHE A 72 6.57 3.84 -2.66
CA PHE A 72 5.30 3.19 -2.40
C PHE A 72 4.42 3.22 -3.65
N LEU A 73 3.99 2.04 -4.08
CA LEU A 73 3.13 1.81 -5.24
C LEU A 73 1.81 1.20 -4.78
N THR A 74 0.69 1.76 -5.22
CA THR A 74 -0.63 1.15 -4.98
C THR A 74 -1.53 1.35 -6.17
N PHE A 75 -2.24 0.30 -6.57
CA PHE A 75 -3.30 0.47 -7.56
C PHE A 75 -4.54 1.07 -6.91
N SER A 76 -5.36 1.72 -7.73
CA SER A 76 -6.63 2.29 -7.35
C SER A 76 -7.57 2.31 -8.57
N TYR A 77 -8.86 2.42 -8.32
CA TYR A 77 -9.89 2.32 -9.37
C TYR A 77 -10.48 3.70 -9.68
N LEU A 78 -10.94 3.93 -10.92
CA LEU A 78 -11.57 5.20 -11.27
C LEU A 78 -12.72 5.64 -10.33
N PRO A 79 -13.64 4.74 -9.91
CA PRO A 79 -14.71 5.11 -8.97
C PRO A 79 -14.18 5.63 -7.62
N SER A 80 -13.00 5.21 -7.19
CA SER A 80 -12.45 5.68 -5.91
C SER A 80 -12.16 7.18 -5.90
N LEU A 81 -12.00 7.81 -7.07
CA LEU A 81 -11.68 9.23 -7.18
C LEU A 81 -12.83 10.14 -6.75
N VAL A 82 -14.07 9.64 -6.80
CA VAL A 82 -15.26 10.39 -6.37
C VAL A 82 -15.69 10.06 -4.95
N MET A 83 -15.24 8.93 -4.40
CA MET A 83 -15.53 8.52 -3.03
C MET A 83 -14.81 9.44 -2.02
N PRO A 84 -15.47 9.87 -0.92
CA PRO A 84 -14.84 10.68 0.12
C PRO A 84 -13.57 10.03 0.70
N SER A 85 -13.61 8.72 0.94
CA SER A 85 -12.49 7.90 1.42
C SER A 85 -11.31 7.85 0.44
N GLY A 86 -11.56 7.77 -0.87
CA GLY A 86 -10.51 7.78 -1.88
C GLY A 86 -9.90 9.16 -2.10
N ARG A 87 -10.71 10.24 -1.99
CA ARG A 87 -10.19 11.62 -1.98
C ARG A 87 -9.33 11.88 -0.76
N ARG A 88 -9.77 11.43 0.42
CA ARG A 88 -9.01 11.50 1.67
C ARG A 88 -7.69 10.74 1.56
N PHE A 89 -7.72 9.50 1.06
CA PHE A 89 -6.50 8.72 0.83
C PHE A 89 -5.51 9.45 -0.08
N ARG A 90 -5.98 10.01 -1.20
CA ARG A 90 -5.14 10.81 -2.11
C ARG A 90 -4.50 12.02 -1.40
N LYS A 91 -5.25 12.70 -0.53
CA LYS A 91 -4.73 13.81 0.28
C LYS A 91 -3.65 13.31 1.25
N LYS A 92 -3.90 12.22 1.98
CA LYS A 92 -2.94 11.62 2.92
C LYS A 92 -1.61 11.24 2.25
N LEU A 93 -1.65 10.71 1.02
CA LEU A 93 -0.44 10.44 0.25
C LEU A 93 0.36 11.71 -0.05
N LYS A 94 -0.31 12.78 -0.49
CA LYS A 94 0.35 14.05 -0.76
C LYS A 94 0.92 14.70 0.51
N ASP A 95 0.17 14.64 1.60
CA ASP A 95 0.59 15.26 2.87
C ASP A 95 1.83 14.57 3.45
N ARG A 96 1.95 13.24 3.32
CA ARG A 96 3.10 12.47 3.85
C ARG A 96 4.31 12.42 2.92
N PHE A 97 4.08 12.32 1.61
CA PHE A 97 5.15 12.04 0.64
C PHE A 97 5.41 13.20 -0.35
N GLY A 98 4.61 14.26 -0.29
CA GLY A 98 4.70 15.39 -1.22
C GLY A 98 4.15 15.04 -2.60
N THR A 99 5.04 14.74 -3.55
CA THR A 99 4.66 14.57 -4.96
C THR A 99 3.99 13.22 -5.20
N LEU A 100 2.72 13.27 -5.62
CA LEU A 100 1.95 12.12 -6.02
C LEU A 100 1.96 11.96 -7.54
N HIS A 101 2.59 10.88 -8.01
CA HIS A 101 2.55 10.49 -9.40
C HIS A 101 1.40 9.51 -9.65
N LYS A 102 0.87 9.53 -10.87
CA LYS A 102 -0.22 8.66 -11.30
C LYS A 102 0.05 8.16 -12.71
N THR A 103 -0.11 6.87 -12.94
CA THR A 103 0.00 6.29 -14.28
C THR A 103 -1.19 6.63 -15.18
N LYS A 104 -1.06 6.34 -16.47
CA LYS A 104 -2.23 6.25 -17.37
C LYS A 104 -3.23 5.22 -16.82
N ILE A 105 -4.51 5.44 -17.11
CA ILE A 105 -5.58 4.52 -16.74
C ILE A 105 -5.50 3.28 -17.63
N VAL A 106 -5.56 2.10 -17.00
CA VAL A 106 -5.66 0.80 -17.64
C VAL A 106 -7.13 0.48 -17.84
N TRP A 107 -7.66 0.88 -18.99
CA TRP A 107 -9.08 0.70 -19.36
C TRP A 107 -9.48 -0.77 -19.58
N LYS A 108 -8.52 -1.64 -19.89
CA LYS A 108 -8.74 -3.08 -20.05
C LYS A 108 -8.98 -3.81 -18.71
N ASN A 109 -8.75 -3.15 -17.58
CA ASN A 109 -9.10 -3.66 -16.27
C ASN A 109 -10.56 -3.25 -15.96
N ILE A 110 -11.38 -4.17 -15.45
CA ILE A 110 -12.74 -3.85 -15.03
C ILE A 110 -12.84 -4.05 -13.50
N PRO A 111 -13.12 -2.98 -12.72
CA PRO A 111 -13.27 -1.58 -13.15
C PRO A 111 -11.92 -0.95 -13.56
N PRO A 112 -11.90 0.11 -14.40
CA PRO A 112 -10.66 0.74 -14.85
C PRO A 112 -9.77 1.17 -13.69
N ALA A 113 -8.50 0.79 -13.76
CA ALA A 113 -7.52 0.98 -12.69
C ALA A 113 -6.36 1.89 -13.13
N PHE A 114 -5.64 2.43 -12.16
CA PHE A 114 -4.39 3.15 -12.35
C PHE A 114 -3.50 2.93 -11.12
N VAL A 115 -2.23 3.28 -11.20
CA VAL A 115 -1.29 3.18 -10.08
C VAL A 115 -0.94 4.58 -9.59
N TYR A 116 -0.95 4.76 -8.27
CA TYR A 116 -0.29 5.85 -7.59
C TYR A 116 1.14 5.44 -7.21
N SER A 117 2.08 6.35 -7.41
CA SER A 117 3.45 6.20 -6.90
C SER A 117 3.89 7.46 -6.15
N VAL A 118 4.51 7.23 -4.99
CA VAL A 118 5.09 8.27 -4.13
C VAL A 118 6.45 7.81 -3.62
N TYR A 119 7.32 8.76 -3.33
CA TYR A 119 8.66 8.50 -2.81
C TYR A 119 8.77 9.08 -1.40
N LYS A 120 9.38 8.34 -0.47
CA LYS A 120 9.70 8.90 0.84
C LYS A 120 10.77 9.99 0.67
N PRO A 121 10.51 11.23 1.12
CA PRO A 121 11.48 12.30 0.98
C PRO A 121 12.83 11.96 1.63
N GLY A 122 13.91 12.43 1.01
CA GLY A 122 15.23 12.53 1.66
C GLY A 122 15.17 13.56 2.78
N SER A 123 15.75 13.24 3.94
CA SER A 123 16.08 14.23 4.97
C SER A 123 17.21 15.14 4.52
#